data_AF-A0A2K3NCD3-F1
#
_entry.id   AF-A0A2K3NCD3-F1
#
_cell.length_a   1.000
_cell.length_b   1.000
_cell.length_c   1.000
_cell.angle_alpha   90.00
_cell.angle_beta   90.00
_cell.angle_gamma   90.00
#
_symmetry.space_group_name_H-M   'P 1'
#
loop_
_entity.id
_entity.type
_entity.pdbx_description
1 polymer ?
#
loop_
_entity_poly.entity_id
_entity_poly.type
_entity_poly.pdbx_seq_one_letter_code
_entity_poly.pdbx_strand_id
1 'polypeptide(L)'
;MFGLVIRDLSSILKVVAHPITPLVTLHHLDVVEPIFPNVSRVQALKRLTLPMNLDPAGLIQQSICYDKTRTWTISVSWGYAVQIFRGTFSAREMEMPARTFLNWYKRADYTAYPFNTRPVSRNVCQNPFIYYLSNVVYDENTNETASRYVRVQSNPDCKWKMEDPSQIKMVVVYKKPNPHLWDKSPRRNCCKVRNAKRKGTMVIDVGECREDEVVEL
;
A
#
# COMPACT_ATOMS: atom_id res chain seq x y z
N MET A 1 4.20 20.60 -6.07
CA MET A 1 5.07 19.76 -5.21
C MET A 1 4.21 19.28 -4.04
N PHE A 2 3.87 18.00 -3.96
CA PHE A 2 2.99 17.48 -2.90
C PHE A 2 3.83 17.14 -1.67
N GLY A 3 3.73 17.97 -0.62
CA GLY A 3 4.39 17.70 0.64
C GLY A 3 3.63 16.65 1.45
N LEU A 4 4.23 15.49 1.71
CA LEU A 4 3.73 14.51 2.65
C LEU A 4 4.43 14.66 4.00
N VAL A 5 3.74 15.21 4.99
CA VAL A 5 4.16 15.15 6.39
C VAL A 5 3.60 13.87 6.99
N ILE A 6 4.43 12.83 7.11
CA ILE A 6 4.11 11.58 7.83
C ILE A 6 4.39 11.88 9.28
N ARG A 7 3.44 11.83 10.22
CA ARG A 7 3.71 12.15 11.65
C ARG A 7 3.56 10.97 12.59
N ASP A 8 2.80 9.98 12.19
CA ASP A 8 2.35 8.88 13.02
C ASP A 8 2.00 7.65 12.17
N LEU A 9 1.76 6.52 12.84
CA LEU A 9 1.24 5.31 12.19
C LEU A 9 -0.10 5.54 11.47
N SER A 10 -0.86 6.58 11.83
CA SER A 10 -2.07 6.96 11.12
C SER A 10 -1.79 7.60 9.75
N SER A 11 -0.57 8.07 9.47
CA SER A 11 -0.19 8.59 8.15
C SER A 11 0.00 7.49 7.09
N ILE A 12 -0.05 6.22 7.49
CA ILE A 12 0.18 5.04 6.65
C ILE A 12 -0.89 4.89 5.58
N LEU A 13 -2.16 5.17 5.91
CA LEU A 13 -3.25 5.06 4.94
C LEU A 13 -3.08 6.02 3.76
N LYS A 14 -2.44 7.18 3.98
CA LYS A 14 -2.14 8.14 2.92
C LYS A 14 -0.98 7.69 2.03
N VAL A 15 0.08 7.13 2.62
CA VAL A 15 1.22 6.62 1.83
C VAL A 15 0.79 5.42 0.99
N VAL A 16 -0.08 4.55 1.52
CA VAL A 16 -0.57 3.40 0.76
C VAL A 16 -1.56 3.80 -0.34
N ALA A 17 -2.33 4.85 -0.11
CA ALA A 17 -3.17 5.49 -1.12
C ALA A 17 -2.41 6.58 -1.91
N HIS A 18 -1.08 6.48 -2.03
CA HIS A 18 -0.33 7.46 -2.81
C HIS A 18 -0.81 7.39 -4.27
N PRO A 19 -1.21 8.52 -4.86
CA PRO A 19 -1.69 8.56 -6.23
C PRO A 19 -0.60 8.07 -7.18
N ILE A 20 -0.96 7.82 -8.44
CA ILE A 20 -0.02 7.38 -9.48
C ILE A 20 0.91 8.52 -9.96
N THR A 21 1.27 9.42 -9.04
CA THR A 21 2.32 10.42 -9.24
C THR A 21 3.65 9.89 -8.71
N PRO A 22 4.76 10.37 -9.27
CA PRO A 22 6.08 10.18 -8.70
C PRO A 22 6.19 10.53 -7.21
N LEU A 23 6.87 9.70 -6.43
CA LEU A 23 7.38 10.14 -5.14
C LEU A 23 8.57 11.08 -5.36
N VAL A 24 8.33 12.38 -5.32
CA VAL A 24 9.36 13.40 -5.61
C VAL A 24 10.21 13.70 -4.37
N THR A 25 9.59 13.92 -3.21
CA THR A 25 10.32 14.23 -1.97
C THR A 25 9.65 13.65 -0.73
N LEU A 26 10.48 13.15 0.19
CA LEU A 26 10.14 12.93 1.59
C LEU A 26 10.94 13.94 2.41
N HIS A 27 10.27 14.76 3.19
CA HIS A 27 10.87 15.81 4.00
C HIS A 27 10.33 15.72 5.43
N HIS A 28 11.05 16.32 6.39
CA HIS A 28 10.77 16.24 7.83
C HIS A 28 10.95 14.87 8.48
N LEU A 29 11.71 13.96 7.85
CA LEU A 29 11.97 12.61 8.35
C LEU A 29 12.69 12.57 9.72
N ASP A 30 13.32 13.68 10.11
CA ASP A 30 14.04 13.90 11.36
C ASP A 30 13.11 14.21 12.55
N VAL A 31 11.99 14.90 12.31
CA VAL A 31 11.05 15.35 13.35
C VAL A 31 9.78 14.49 13.45
N VAL A 32 9.66 13.45 12.62
CA VAL A 32 8.47 12.60 12.55
C VAL A 32 8.73 11.14 12.90
N GLU A 33 7.69 10.37 13.19
CA GLU A 33 7.82 8.93 13.44
C GLU A 33 8.37 8.18 12.21
N PRO A 34 9.13 7.08 12.41
CA PRO A 34 9.61 6.24 11.32
C PRO A 34 8.45 5.72 10.46
N ILE A 35 8.64 5.74 9.13
CA ILE A 35 7.61 5.29 8.16
C ILE A 35 7.30 3.78 8.26
N PHE A 36 8.24 3.00 8.81
CA PHE A 36 8.09 1.58 9.11
C PHE A 36 7.99 1.39 10.63
N PRO A 37 7.09 0.53 11.14
CA PRO A 37 6.98 0.27 12.56
C PRO A 37 8.20 -0.47 13.11
N ASN A 38 8.47 -0.31 14.40
CA ASN A 38 9.48 -1.05 15.19
C ASN A 38 10.92 -0.94 14.65
N VAL A 39 11.25 0.13 13.92
CA VAL A 39 12.62 0.40 13.44
C VAL A 39 12.97 1.87 13.66
N SER A 40 14.26 2.21 13.70
CA SER A 40 14.70 3.61 13.78
C SER A 40 14.49 4.35 12.45
N ARG A 41 14.51 5.69 12.48
CA ARG A 41 14.40 6.54 11.26
C ARG A 41 15.41 6.16 10.19
N VAL A 42 16.68 5.97 10.58
CA VAL A 42 17.75 5.59 9.65
C VAL A 42 17.52 4.19 9.07
N GLN A 43 17.09 3.23 9.89
CA GLN A 43 16.76 1.89 9.43
C GLN A 43 15.55 1.90 8.47
N ALA A 44 14.55 2.73 8.75
CA ALA A 44 13.38 2.90 7.89
C ALA A 44 13.79 3.44 6.50
N LEU A 45 14.70 4.42 6.46
CA LEU A 45 15.23 4.95 5.20
C LEU A 45 16.06 3.91 4.45
N LYS A 46 16.97 3.22 5.14
CA LYS A 46 17.74 2.11 4.54
C LYS A 46 16.81 1.02 3.96
N ARG A 47 15.70 0.74 4.62
CA ARG A 47 14.70 -0.21 4.12
C ARG A 47 13.98 0.30 2.88
N LEU A 48 13.62 1.59 2.82
CA LEU A 48 12.98 2.20 1.66
C LEU A 48 13.92 2.32 0.46
N THR A 49 15.23 2.49 0.68
CA THR A 49 16.21 2.56 -0.42
C THR A 49 16.37 1.24 -1.17
N LEU A 50 16.03 0.09 -0.56
CA LEU A 50 16.10 -1.21 -1.23
C LEU A 50 15.18 -1.28 -2.47
N PRO A 51 13.84 -1.10 -2.36
CA PRO A 51 12.96 -1.09 -3.52
C PRO A 51 13.22 0.12 -4.42
N MET A 52 13.62 1.28 -3.87
CA MET A 52 13.95 2.48 -4.64
C MET A 52 15.06 2.22 -5.68
N ASN A 53 16.08 1.43 -5.32
CA ASN A 53 17.18 1.10 -6.21
C ASN A 53 16.80 0.05 -7.27
N LEU A 54 15.74 -0.74 -7.04
CA LEU A 54 15.31 -1.80 -7.95
C LEU A 54 14.29 -1.30 -9.00
N ASP A 55 13.35 -0.46 -8.58
CA ASP A 55 12.37 0.15 -9.48
C ASP A 55 11.89 1.50 -8.90
N PRO A 56 12.65 2.58 -9.12
CA PRO A 56 12.30 3.90 -8.59
C PRO A 56 10.98 4.43 -9.16
N ALA A 57 10.64 4.03 -10.39
CA ALA A 57 9.43 4.48 -11.06
C ALA A 57 8.16 3.89 -10.40
N GLY A 58 8.25 2.66 -9.87
CA GLY A 58 7.16 1.96 -9.18
C GLY A 58 7.09 2.21 -7.67
N LEU A 59 8.03 2.93 -7.08
CA LEU A 59 8.12 3.12 -5.63
C LEU A 59 6.87 3.83 -5.06
N ILE A 60 6.27 3.22 -4.02
CA ILE A 60 5.09 3.70 -3.29
C ILE A 60 3.82 3.82 -4.16
N GLN A 61 3.88 3.47 -5.45
CA GLN A 61 2.70 3.51 -6.32
C GLN A 61 1.64 2.50 -5.86
N GLN A 62 0.41 2.99 -5.78
CA GLN A 62 -0.74 2.18 -5.44
C GLN A 62 -1.19 1.31 -6.63
N SER A 63 -1.49 0.05 -6.36
CA SER A 63 -2.18 -0.88 -7.26
C SER A 63 -3.29 -1.57 -6.48
N ILE A 64 -4.47 -1.69 -7.08
CA ILE A 64 -5.66 -2.22 -6.41
C ILE A 64 -6.10 -3.50 -7.10
N CYS A 65 -6.42 -4.52 -6.31
CA CYS A 65 -6.96 -5.78 -6.79
C CYS A 65 -7.95 -6.40 -5.82
N TYR A 66 -8.71 -7.35 -6.34
CA TYR A 66 -9.85 -7.92 -5.65
C TYR A 66 -9.68 -9.44 -5.53
N ASP A 67 -9.89 -9.94 -4.32
CA ASP A 67 -10.11 -11.35 -4.10
C ASP A 67 -11.61 -11.61 -4.07
N LYS A 68 -12.15 -12.08 -5.21
CA LYS A 68 -13.58 -12.37 -5.35
C LYS A 68 -14.03 -13.51 -4.45
N THR A 69 -13.16 -14.49 -4.18
CA THR A 69 -13.52 -15.67 -3.38
C THR A 69 -13.72 -15.33 -1.91
N ARG A 70 -12.87 -14.44 -1.39
CA ARG A 70 -12.89 -14.03 0.03
C ARG A 70 -13.58 -12.71 0.25
N THR A 71 -14.04 -12.05 -0.81
CA THR A 71 -14.64 -10.71 -0.81
C THR A 71 -13.72 -9.67 -0.16
N TRP A 72 -12.45 -9.63 -0.59
CA TRP A 72 -11.46 -8.69 -0.08
C TRP A 72 -11.02 -7.70 -1.15
N THR A 73 -10.79 -6.46 -0.76
CA THR A 73 -10.08 -5.46 -1.55
C THR A 73 -8.65 -5.34 -1.04
N ILE A 74 -7.69 -5.41 -1.95
CA ILE A 74 -6.26 -5.37 -1.65
C ILE A 74 -5.67 -4.13 -2.31
N SER A 75 -4.98 -3.31 -1.52
CA SER A 75 -4.24 -2.15 -1.99
C SER A 75 -2.76 -2.37 -1.74
N VAL A 76 -1.98 -2.42 -2.81
CA VAL A 76 -0.53 -2.62 -2.78
C VAL A 76 0.14 -1.28 -3.05
N SER A 77 0.91 -0.77 -2.09
CA SER A 77 1.86 0.31 -2.32
C SER A 77 3.25 -0.31 -2.37
N TRP A 78 3.75 -0.53 -3.58
CA TRP A 78 4.95 -1.34 -3.79
C TRP A 78 6.18 -0.67 -3.16
N GLY A 79 6.98 -1.44 -2.43
CA GLY A 79 8.13 -0.92 -1.69
C GLY A 79 7.79 -0.30 -0.34
N TYR A 80 6.51 -0.29 0.08
CA TYR A 80 6.10 0.24 1.38
C TYR A 80 5.18 -0.69 2.15
N ALA A 81 3.92 -0.83 1.75
CA ALA A 81 2.94 -1.63 2.49
C ALA A 81 1.80 -2.16 1.61
N VAL A 82 1.21 -3.27 2.06
CA VAL A 82 0.00 -3.87 1.49
C VAL A 82 -1.12 -3.78 2.51
N GLN A 83 -2.29 -3.35 2.08
CA GLN A 83 -3.50 -3.29 2.88
C GLN A 83 -4.54 -4.28 2.35
N ILE A 84 -5.10 -5.08 3.24
CA ILE A 84 -6.22 -5.97 2.94
C ILE A 84 -7.45 -5.48 3.69
N PHE A 85 -8.48 -5.12 2.96
CA PHE A 85 -9.77 -4.68 3.47
C PHE A 85 -10.78 -5.82 3.34
N ARG A 86 -11.62 -5.99 4.36
CA ARG A 86 -12.80 -6.86 4.27
C ARG A 86 -13.91 -6.13 3.54
N GLY A 87 -14.46 -6.74 2.50
CA GLY A 87 -15.45 -6.14 1.61
C GLY A 87 -14.84 -5.65 0.30
N THR A 88 -15.73 -5.33 -0.64
CA THR A 88 -15.38 -4.84 -1.98
C THR A 88 -15.56 -3.32 -2.05
N PHE A 89 -14.45 -2.59 -2.10
CA PHE A 89 -14.40 -1.15 -2.23
C PHE A 89 -14.10 -0.75 -3.68
N SER A 90 -14.66 0.36 -4.17
CA SER A 90 -14.35 0.83 -5.51
C SER A 90 -12.92 1.37 -5.59
N ALA A 91 -12.34 1.37 -6.79
CA ALA A 91 -11.02 1.95 -7.01
C ALA A 91 -10.97 3.43 -6.58
N ARG A 92 -12.02 4.20 -6.92
CA ARG A 92 -12.17 5.60 -6.52
C ARG A 92 -12.14 5.77 -5.01
N GLU A 93 -12.79 4.87 -4.25
CA GLU A 93 -12.76 4.92 -2.80
C GLU A 93 -11.36 4.57 -2.24
N MET A 94 -10.68 3.61 -2.87
CA MET A 94 -9.35 3.18 -2.47
C MET A 94 -8.25 4.22 -2.78
N GLU A 95 -8.42 4.99 -3.85
CA GLU A 95 -7.54 6.11 -4.23
C GLU A 95 -7.77 7.36 -3.36
N MET A 96 -8.93 7.46 -2.70
CA MET A 96 -9.20 8.52 -1.71
C MET A 96 -8.58 8.15 -0.35
N PRO A 97 -7.53 8.86 0.10
CA PRO A 97 -6.89 8.56 1.37
C PRO A 97 -7.86 8.78 2.53
N ALA A 98 -7.90 7.82 3.45
CA ALA A 98 -8.65 7.95 4.69
C ALA A 98 -8.02 9.03 5.58
N ARG A 99 -8.86 9.86 6.22
CA ARG A 99 -8.44 11.00 7.06
C ARG A 99 -7.94 10.56 8.44
N THR A 100 -6.84 9.82 8.44
CA THR A 100 -6.13 9.38 9.65
C THR A 100 -4.98 10.32 10.00
N PHE A 101 -4.39 11.02 9.02
CA PHE A 101 -3.26 11.91 9.22
C PHE A 101 -3.66 13.27 9.81
N LEU A 102 -2.78 13.81 10.65
CA LEU A 102 -2.93 15.12 11.28
C LEU A 102 -2.15 16.20 10.52
N ASN A 103 -2.68 17.42 10.51
CA ASN A 103 -1.96 18.56 9.95
C ASN A 103 -0.82 19.04 10.87
N TRP A 104 -0.06 20.06 10.44
CA TRP A 104 1.04 20.62 11.22
C TRP A 104 0.60 21.08 12.63
N TYR A 105 -0.64 21.57 12.76
CA TYR A 105 -1.27 22.01 14.00
C TYR A 105 -1.96 20.89 14.79
N LYS A 106 -1.72 19.62 14.45
CA LYS A 106 -2.29 18.43 15.12
C LYS A 106 -3.82 18.37 15.07
N ARG A 107 -4.44 18.91 14.02
CA ARG A 107 -5.89 18.85 13.79
C ARG A 107 -6.19 17.91 12.62
N ALA A 108 -7.27 17.12 12.75
CA ALA A 108 -7.81 16.27 11.70
C ALA A 108 -8.85 17.02 10.84
N ASP A 109 -8.51 18.24 10.42
CA ASP A 109 -9.39 19.07 9.60
C ASP A 109 -9.27 18.65 8.12
N TYR A 110 -10.40 18.47 7.43
CA TYR A 110 -10.43 18.09 6.03
C TYR A 110 -10.08 19.25 5.08
N THR A 111 -10.26 20.50 5.53
CA THR A 111 -9.95 21.70 4.73
C THR A 111 -8.45 22.02 4.69
N ALA A 112 -7.66 21.36 5.54
CA ALA A 112 -6.22 21.61 5.68
C ALA A 112 -5.35 20.90 4.63
N TYR A 113 -5.95 20.25 3.63
CA TYR A 113 -5.23 19.44 2.64
C TYR A 113 -5.62 19.79 1.20
N PRO A 114 -4.66 19.80 0.25
CA PRO A 114 -4.92 20.14 -1.15
C PRO A 114 -5.52 18.98 -1.97
N PHE A 115 -6.10 17.97 -1.31
CA PHE A 115 -6.66 16.78 -1.94
C PHE A 115 -7.85 16.25 -1.14
N ASN A 116 -8.72 15.51 -1.82
CA ASN A 116 -9.90 14.93 -1.20
C ASN A 116 -9.52 13.80 -0.24
N THR A 117 -10.19 13.76 0.91
CA THR A 117 -10.02 12.70 1.92
C THR A 117 -11.37 12.07 2.21
N ARG A 118 -11.36 10.78 2.56
CA ARG A 118 -12.56 10.08 3.03
C ARG A 118 -12.57 9.94 4.54
N PRO A 119 -13.75 9.95 5.19
CA PRO A 119 -13.82 9.71 6.63
C PRO A 119 -13.30 8.32 6.98
N VAL A 120 -12.68 8.21 8.15
CA VAL A 120 -12.28 6.93 8.72
C VAL A 120 -13.52 6.25 9.28
N SER A 121 -13.73 4.99 8.96
CA SER A 121 -14.84 4.24 9.54
C SER A 121 -14.69 4.14 11.06
N ARG A 122 -15.79 4.33 11.78
CA ARG A 122 -15.87 4.05 13.22
C ARG A 122 -15.98 2.55 13.49
N ASN A 123 -16.34 1.76 12.47
CA ASN A 123 -16.42 0.33 12.60
C ASN A 123 -15.02 -0.27 12.55
N VAL A 124 -14.60 -0.79 13.69
CA VAL A 124 -13.33 -1.45 13.91
C VAL A 124 -13.06 -2.60 12.92
N CYS A 125 -14.12 -3.26 12.42
CA CYS A 125 -14.02 -4.36 11.46
C CYS A 125 -13.72 -3.94 10.03
N GLN A 126 -13.92 -2.66 9.71
CA GLN A 126 -13.53 -2.05 8.44
C GLN A 126 -12.07 -1.57 8.42
N ASN A 127 -11.36 -1.66 9.55
CA ASN A 127 -9.94 -1.33 9.58
C ASN A 127 -9.15 -2.34 8.73
N PRO A 128 -8.26 -1.86 7.84
CA PRO A 128 -7.45 -2.74 7.01
C PRO A 128 -6.44 -3.53 7.84
N PHE A 129 -6.07 -4.68 7.31
CA PHE A 129 -4.89 -5.43 7.75
C PHE A 129 -3.68 -4.89 6.99
N ILE A 130 -2.71 -4.33 7.71
CA ILE A 130 -1.55 -3.68 7.11
C ILE A 130 -0.31 -4.56 7.23
N TYR A 131 0.33 -4.84 6.10
CA TYR A 131 1.56 -5.60 5.98
C TYR A 131 2.67 -4.68 5.47
N TYR A 132 3.73 -4.50 6.24
CA TYR A 132 4.84 -3.61 5.86
C TYR A 132 5.93 -4.38 5.14
N LEU A 133 6.63 -3.70 4.23
CA LEU A 133 7.80 -4.25 3.58
C LEU A 133 8.79 -4.73 4.64
N SER A 134 9.19 -6.00 4.52
CA SER A 134 10.25 -6.60 5.31
C SER A 134 11.54 -6.71 4.50
N ASN A 135 11.44 -7.15 3.25
CA ASN A 135 12.58 -7.36 2.36
C ASN A 135 12.11 -7.33 0.89
N VAL A 136 13.00 -6.99 -0.03
CA VAL A 136 12.83 -7.09 -1.47
C VAL A 136 14.09 -7.69 -2.09
N VAL A 137 13.90 -8.60 -3.03
CA VAL A 137 14.99 -9.25 -3.77
C VAL A 137 14.68 -9.16 -5.25
N TYR A 138 15.70 -9.01 -6.08
CA TYR A 138 15.59 -9.12 -7.52
C TYR A 138 16.05 -10.51 -7.95
N ASP A 139 15.23 -11.20 -8.74
CA ASP A 139 15.52 -12.52 -9.29
C ASP A 139 15.95 -12.35 -10.75
N GLU A 140 17.23 -12.60 -11.02
CA GLU A 140 17.83 -12.47 -12.34
C GLU A 140 17.27 -13.51 -13.33
N ASN A 141 16.82 -14.68 -12.86
CA ASN A 141 16.31 -15.74 -13.73
C ASN A 141 14.95 -15.38 -14.32
N THR A 142 14.09 -14.73 -13.53
CA THR A 142 12.75 -14.33 -13.95
C THR A 142 12.66 -12.87 -14.37
N ASN A 143 13.73 -12.09 -14.19
CA ASN A 143 13.77 -10.64 -14.42
C ASN A 143 12.64 -9.92 -13.66
N GLU A 144 12.44 -10.32 -12.40
CA GLU A 144 11.34 -9.85 -11.54
C GLU A 144 11.84 -9.54 -10.14
N THR A 145 11.19 -8.58 -9.47
CA THR A 145 11.36 -8.35 -8.04
C THR A 145 10.37 -9.20 -7.25
N ALA A 146 10.83 -9.76 -6.14
CA ALA A 146 10.03 -10.44 -5.13
C ALA A 146 10.13 -9.69 -3.81
N SER A 147 9.05 -9.05 -3.39
CA SER A 147 8.97 -8.28 -2.14
C SER A 147 8.09 -8.99 -1.11
N ARG A 148 8.58 -9.07 0.13
CA ARG A 148 7.90 -9.72 1.26
C ARG A 148 7.38 -8.69 2.24
N TYR A 149 6.11 -8.83 2.62
CA TYR A 149 5.43 -7.95 3.55
C TYR A 149 4.89 -8.73 4.73
N VAL A 150 5.08 -8.20 5.93
CA VAL A 150 4.72 -8.87 7.19
C VAL A 150 3.81 -7.99 8.03
N ARG A 151 2.88 -8.63 8.73
CA ARG A 151 1.96 -7.94 9.64
C ARG A 151 2.66 -7.69 10.97
N VAL A 152 2.54 -6.47 11.48
CA VAL A 152 3.12 -6.08 12.78
C VAL A 152 2.06 -5.94 13.85
N GLN A 153 0.86 -5.49 13.49
CA GLN A 153 -0.24 -5.26 14.44
C GLN A 153 -1.34 -6.29 14.21
N SER A 154 -1.91 -6.80 15.30
CA SER A 154 -3.14 -7.59 15.22
C SER A 154 -4.33 -6.66 15.05
N ASN A 155 -5.24 -7.05 14.18
CA ASN A 155 -6.55 -6.44 14.10
C ASN A 155 -7.43 -7.04 15.21
N PRO A 156 -8.30 -6.24 15.82
CA PRO A 156 -9.27 -6.74 16.80
C PRO A 156 -10.27 -7.73 16.18
N ASP A 157 -10.80 -8.60 17.02
CA ASP A 157 -11.76 -9.63 16.62
C ASP A 157 -13.07 -9.01 16.12
N CYS A 158 -13.61 -9.62 15.07
CA CYS A 158 -14.77 -9.11 14.37
C CYS A 158 -15.74 -10.23 14.05
N LYS A 159 -17.01 -10.06 14.41
CA LYS A 159 -18.09 -11.02 14.17
C LYS A 159 -18.70 -10.85 12.77
N TRP A 160 -17.86 -10.66 11.75
CA TRP A 160 -18.32 -10.63 10.35
C TRP A 160 -18.33 -12.03 9.77
N LYS A 161 -19.31 -12.33 8.91
CA LYS A 161 -19.40 -13.62 8.22
C LYS A 161 -18.34 -13.79 7.12
N MET A 162 -17.70 -12.69 6.70
CA MET A 162 -16.63 -12.70 5.71
C MET A 162 -15.38 -13.37 6.27
N GLU A 163 -14.61 -14.00 5.38
CA GLU A 163 -13.36 -14.64 5.77
C GLU A 163 -12.37 -13.63 6.36
N ASP A 164 -11.67 -14.04 7.41
CA ASP A 164 -10.75 -13.19 8.14
C ASP A 164 -9.35 -13.18 7.49
N PRO A 165 -8.80 -12.02 7.09
CA PRO A 165 -7.41 -11.92 6.65
C PRO A 165 -6.37 -12.24 7.74
N SER A 166 -6.78 -12.44 9.00
CA SER A 166 -5.88 -12.71 10.13
C SER A 166 -5.00 -13.95 9.94
N GLN A 167 -5.49 -14.93 9.19
CA GLN A 167 -4.77 -16.14 8.78
C GLN A 167 -3.57 -15.88 7.84
N ILE A 168 -3.56 -14.74 7.15
CA ILE A 168 -2.44 -14.33 6.29
C ILE A 168 -1.35 -13.74 7.19
N LYS A 169 -0.18 -14.39 7.18
CA LYS A 169 1.00 -13.96 7.95
C LYS A 169 1.94 -13.12 7.10
N MET A 170 1.99 -13.42 5.82
CA MET A 170 2.92 -12.82 4.87
C MET A 170 2.25 -12.62 3.51
N VAL A 171 2.54 -11.48 2.90
CA VAL A 171 2.20 -11.21 1.50
C VAL A 171 3.50 -11.17 0.70
N VAL A 172 3.53 -11.87 -0.43
CA VAL A 172 4.63 -11.81 -1.40
C VAL A 172 4.12 -11.12 -2.64
N VAL A 173 4.76 -10.04 -3.04
CA VAL A 173 4.42 -9.29 -4.26
C VAL A 173 5.54 -9.47 -5.29
N TYR A 174 5.16 -10.00 -6.45
CA TYR A 174 6.00 -10.08 -7.63
C TYR A 174 5.76 -8.86 -8.53
N LYS A 175 6.82 -8.28 -9.08
CA LYS A 175 6.73 -7.13 -9.99
C LYS A 175 7.93 -7.08 -10.93
N LYS A 176 7.69 -6.90 -12.23
CA LYS A 176 8.75 -6.54 -13.19
C LYS A 176 9.12 -5.05 -13.06
N PRO A 177 10.41 -4.70 -12.90
CA PRO A 177 10.85 -3.32 -13.00
C PRO A 177 10.48 -2.72 -14.36
N ASN A 178 10.04 -1.47 -14.38
CA ASN A 178 9.73 -0.78 -15.64
C ASN A 178 10.20 0.68 -15.58
N PRO A 179 11.35 1.02 -16.19
CA PRO A 179 11.86 2.39 -16.24
C PRO A 179 10.91 3.37 -16.95
N HIS A 180 10.16 2.88 -17.94
CA HIS A 180 9.22 3.66 -18.75
C HIS A 180 7.81 3.68 -18.18
N LEU A 181 7.64 3.30 -16.91
CA LEU A 181 6.33 3.24 -16.27
C LEU A 181 5.61 4.59 -16.35
N TRP A 182 6.36 5.70 -16.33
CA TRP A 182 5.79 7.05 -16.30
C TRP A 182 5.36 7.59 -17.66
N ASP A 183 5.80 6.95 -18.73
CA ASP A 183 5.37 7.24 -20.11
C ASP A 183 3.97 6.65 -20.40
N LYS A 184 3.40 5.92 -19.43
CA LYS A 184 2.10 5.22 -19.54
C LYS A 184 0.95 6.04 -18.96
N SER A 185 -0.26 5.53 -19.20
CA SER A 185 -1.53 6.10 -18.72
C SER A 185 -1.52 6.36 -17.20
N PRO A 186 -2.38 7.27 -16.69
CA PRO A 186 -2.40 7.64 -15.29
C PRO A 186 -2.53 6.45 -14.33
N ARG A 187 -3.25 5.37 -14.68
CA ARG A 187 -3.27 4.13 -13.89
C ARG A 187 -2.33 3.10 -14.52
N ARG A 188 -1.09 3.05 -14.01
CA ARG A 188 0.06 2.39 -14.64
C ARG A 188 0.20 0.91 -14.31
N ASN A 189 -0.17 0.51 -13.10
CA ASN A 189 -0.09 -0.86 -12.63
C ASN A 189 -1.40 -1.33 -11.99
N CYS A 190 -1.78 -2.57 -12.30
CA CYS A 190 -2.85 -3.32 -11.66
C CYS A 190 -2.24 -4.50 -10.91
N CYS A 191 -2.98 -5.03 -9.93
CA CYS A 191 -2.55 -6.24 -9.22
C CYS A 191 -3.48 -7.42 -9.43
N LYS A 192 -2.98 -8.63 -9.21
CA LYS A 192 -3.73 -9.89 -9.34
C LYS A 192 -3.34 -10.83 -8.22
N VAL A 193 -4.33 -11.40 -7.53
CA VAL A 193 -4.10 -12.43 -6.50
C VAL A 193 -3.81 -13.75 -7.20
N ARG A 194 -2.68 -14.40 -6.84
CA ARG A 194 -2.30 -15.72 -7.34
C ARG A 194 -2.53 -16.79 -6.29
N ASN A 195 -2.73 -18.03 -6.75
CA ASN A 195 -2.81 -19.18 -5.87
C ASN A 195 -1.50 -19.38 -5.11
N ALA A 196 -1.58 -19.32 -3.78
CA ALA A 196 -0.43 -19.54 -2.92
C ALA A 196 -0.22 -21.04 -2.68
N LYS A 197 1.02 -21.50 -2.81
CA LYS A 197 1.40 -22.90 -2.51
C LYS A 197 1.51 -23.18 -1.00
N ARG A 198 1.71 -22.14 -0.19
CA ARG A 198 1.96 -22.24 1.26
C ARG A 198 0.83 -21.63 2.05
N LYS A 199 0.33 -22.34 3.07
CA LYS A 199 -0.66 -21.82 4.02
C LYS A 199 -0.15 -20.54 4.70
N GLY A 200 -1.05 -19.59 4.91
CA GLY A 200 -0.74 -18.30 5.55
C GLY A 200 0.11 -17.34 4.71
N THR A 201 0.38 -17.66 3.44
CA THR A 201 1.02 -16.76 2.47
C THR A 201 0.00 -16.34 1.43
N MET A 202 -0.06 -15.04 1.12
CA MET A 202 -0.78 -14.54 -0.06
C MET A 202 0.25 -14.11 -1.11
N VAL A 203 0.01 -14.48 -2.36
CA VAL A 203 0.87 -14.09 -3.48
C VAL A 203 0.11 -13.12 -4.37
N ILE A 204 0.73 -11.99 -4.67
CA ILE A 204 0.17 -10.95 -5.53
C ILE A 204 1.17 -10.68 -6.65
N ASP A 205 0.64 -10.47 -7.84
CA ASP A 205 1.40 -10.02 -8.99
C ASP A 205 1.02 -8.58 -9.30
N VAL A 206 2.01 -7.73 -9.54
CA VAL A 206 1.83 -6.32 -9.92
C VAL A 206 2.47 -6.12 -11.29
N GLY A 207 1.67 -5.61 -12.22
CA GLY A 207 2.13 -5.35 -13.58
C GLY A 207 1.14 -4.47 -14.31
N GLU A 208 1.25 -4.45 -15.63
CA GLU A 208 0.41 -3.60 -16.48
C GLU A 208 -1.06 -4.02 -16.39
N CYS A 209 -1.94 -3.02 -16.35
CA CYS A 209 -3.38 -3.23 -16.42
C CYS A 209 -3.75 -3.81 -17.79
N ARG A 210 -4.67 -4.76 -17.80
CA ARG A 210 -5.28 -5.27 -19.05
C ARG A 210 -6.34 -4.29 -19.56
N GLU A 211 -6.73 -4.44 -20.82
CA GLU A 211 -7.73 -3.57 -21.48
C GLU A 211 -9.08 -3.52 -20.74
N ASP A 212 -9.43 -4.58 -19.99
CA ASP A 212 -10.66 -4.72 -19.22
C ASP A 212 -10.55 -4.30 -17.75
N GLU A 213 -9.36 -3.94 -17.25
CA GLU A 213 -9.13 -3.51 -15.87
C GLU A 213 -9.30 -2.00 -15.70
N VAL A 214 -10.36 -1.45 -16.30
CA VAL A 214 -10.71 -0.03 -16.26
C VAL A 214 -11.50 0.29 -14.99
N VAL A 215 -11.22 1.45 -14.39
CA VAL A 215 -12.12 2.05 -13.40
C VAL A 215 -13.27 2.66 -14.19
N GLU A 216 -14.47 2.09 -14.11
CA GLU A 216 -15.66 2.81 -14.58
C GLU A 216 -15.71 4.19 -13.87
N LEU A 217 -15.80 5.24 -14.69
CA LEU A 217 -15.77 6.66 -14.32
C LEU A 217 -16.97 7.06 -13.45
#